data_AF-A0A072NSM3-F1
#
_entry.id   AF-A0A072NSM3-F1
#
_cell.length_a   1.000
_cell.length_b   1.000
_cell.length_c   1.000
_cell.angle_alpha   90.00
_cell.angle_beta   90.00
_cell.angle_gamma   90.00
#
_symmetry.space_group_name_H-M   'P 1'
#
loop_
_entity.id
_entity.type
_entity.pdbx_description
1 polymer ?
#
loop_
_entity_poly.entity_id
_entity_poly.type
_entity_poly.pdbx_seq_one_letter_code
_entity_poly.pdbx_strand_id
1 'polypeptide(L)'
;MTLTQIKTLNDLLTILYPGETVSPRYLARKIKSNNKIITPILMELSFRSLLDVRFIIQCDNEDPDLIHSFEFEKDDNLASFIRKTHGICPECNSELITSNIRVAFVRKEFEYQGELHG
;
A
#
# COMPACT_ATOMS: atom_id res chain seq x y z
N MET A 1 -9.48 -14.09 -13.90
CA MET A 1 -8.93 -14.90 -12.79
C MET A 1 -9.71 -16.19 -12.69
N THR A 2 -9.08 -17.30 -12.31
CA THR A 2 -9.77 -18.57 -12.03
C THR A 2 -10.35 -18.57 -10.61
N LEU A 3 -11.30 -19.46 -10.32
CA LEU A 3 -11.87 -19.63 -8.97
C LEU A 3 -10.79 -19.91 -7.91
N THR A 4 -9.80 -20.73 -8.25
CA THR A 4 -8.66 -21.02 -7.36
C THR A 4 -7.87 -19.75 -7.04
N GLN A 5 -7.60 -18.90 -8.03
CA GLN A 5 -6.88 -17.64 -7.81
C GLN A 5 -7.66 -16.67 -6.91
N ILE A 6 -8.99 -16.61 -7.09
CA ILE A 6 -9.87 -15.80 -6.24
C ILE A 6 -9.81 -16.28 -4.80
N LYS A 7 -9.93 -17.60 -4.58
CA LYS A 7 -9.86 -18.20 -3.25
C LYS A 7 -8.52 -17.88 -2.57
N THR A 8 -7.40 -18.09 -3.27
CA THR A 8 -6.07 -17.78 -2.72
C THR A 8 -5.89 -16.29 -2.42
N LEU A 9 -6.41 -15.39 -3.27
CA LEU A 9 -6.36 -13.95 -2.99
C LEU A 9 -7.15 -13.62 -1.72
N ASN A 10 -8.36 -14.16 -1.59
CA ASN A 10 -9.19 -13.96 -0.41
C ASN A 10 -8.51 -14.47 0.86
N ASP A 11 -7.93 -15.68 0.82
CA ASP A 11 -7.20 -16.26 1.94
C ASP A 11 -6.04 -15.35 2.36
N LEU A 12 -5.23 -14.89 1.39
CA LEU A 12 -4.10 -13.99 1.65
C LEU A 12 -4.53 -12.64 2.26
N LEU A 13 -5.67 -12.09 1.85
CA LEU A 13 -6.18 -10.84 2.41
C LEU A 13 -6.81 -11.05 3.79
N THR A 14 -7.39 -12.23 4.05
CA THR A 14 -8.05 -12.56 5.32
C THR A 14 -7.06 -12.83 6.45
N ILE A 15 -5.85 -13.32 6.13
CA ILE A 15 -4.81 -13.61 7.14
C ILE A 15 -3.99 -12.39 7.55
N LEU A 16 -4.07 -11.27 6.82
CA LEU A 16 -3.33 -10.06 7.19
C LEU A 16 -3.79 -9.56 8.56
N TYR A 17 -2.88 -9.31 9.48
CA TYR A 17 -3.24 -8.65 10.74
C TYR A 17 -3.61 -7.18 10.48
N PRO A 18 -4.44 -6.56 11.34
CA PRO A 18 -4.66 -5.12 11.28
C PRO A 18 -3.33 -4.36 11.27
N GLY A 19 -3.20 -3.37 10.39
CA GLY A 19 -1.96 -2.61 10.23
C GLY A 19 -0.90 -3.27 9.34
N GLU A 20 -1.03 -4.55 8.96
CA GLU A 20 -0.12 -5.16 7.99
C GLU A 20 -0.36 -4.65 6.58
N THR A 21 0.75 -4.32 5.90
CA THR A 21 0.76 -3.87 4.52
C THR A 21 0.90 -5.04 3.55
N VAL A 22 0.21 -4.99 2.42
CA VAL A 22 0.42 -5.88 1.28
C VAL A 22 0.57 -5.09 -0.01
N SER A 23 1.52 -5.49 -0.85
CA SER A 23 1.70 -4.88 -2.17
C SER A 23 0.95 -5.66 -3.26
N PRO A 24 0.39 -4.98 -4.27
CA PRO A 24 -0.23 -5.63 -5.44
C PRO A 24 0.71 -6.62 -6.13
N ARG A 25 1.99 -6.23 -6.25
CA ARG A 25 3.03 -7.03 -6.91
C ARG A 25 3.28 -8.34 -6.17
N TYR A 26 3.27 -8.32 -4.83
CA TYR A 26 3.40 -9.53 -4.02
C TYR A 26 2.23 -10.49 -4.27
N LEU A 27 1.00 -10.00 -4.21
CA LEU A 27 -0.21 -10.79 -4.40
C LEU A 27 -0.28 -11.38 -5.81
N ALA A 28 -0.01 -10.56 -6.83
CA ALA A 28 0.04 -10.98 -8.24
C ALA A 28 1.02 -12.16 -8.44
N ARG A 29 2.21 -12.08 -7.84
CA ARG A 29 3.20 -13.18 -7.88
C ARG A 29 2.70 -14.43 -7.16
N LYS A 30 2.11 -14.28 -5.97
CA LYS A 30 1.63 -15.42 -5.16
C LYS A 30 0.48 -16.17 -5.82
N ILE A 31 -0.48 -15.46 -6.41
CA ILE A 31 -1.64 -16.08 -7.06
C ILE A 31 -1.42 -16.37 -8.56
N LYS A 32 -0.21 -16.12 -9.07
CA LYS A 32 0.16 -16.27 -10.49
C LYS A 32 -0.81 -15.51 -11.42
N SER A 33 -1.08 -14.24 -11.09
CA SER A 33 -1.95 -13.35 -11.85
C SER A 33 -1.21 -12.09 -12.29
N ASN A 34 -1.82 -11.30 -13.18
CA ASN A 34 -1.27 -10.04 -13.66
C ASN A 34 -1.52 -8.91 -12.64
N ASN A 35 -0.50 -8.11 -12.34
CA ASN A 35 -0.61 -6.95 -11.48
C ASN A 35 -1.71 -5.97 -11.95
N LYS A 36 -1.93 -5.86 -13.27
CA LYS A 36 -3.00 -5.04 -13.88
C LYS A 36 -4.41 -5.50 -13.48
N ILE A 37 -4.58 -6.74 -12.99
CA ILE A 37 -5.85 -7.27 -12.49
C ILE A 37 -5.96 -7.07 -10.97
N ILE A 38 -4.86 -7.25 -10.25
CA ILE A 38 -4.85 -7.16 -8.78
C ILE A 38 -5.04 -5.73 -8.29
N THR A 39 -4.37 -4.75 -8.91
CA THR A 39 -4.46 -3.36 -8.47
C THR A 39 -5.90 -2.84 -8.47
N PRO A 40 -6.71 -3.00 -9.54
CA PRO A 40 -8.12 -2.58 -9.50
C PRO A 40 -8.95 -3.26 -8.40
N ILE A 41 -8.70 -4.54 -8.11
CA ILE A 41 -9.42 -5.27 -7.06
C ILE A 41 -9.09 -4.66 -5.69
N LEU A 42 -7.81 -4.43 -5.39
CA LEU A 42 -7.40 -3.85 -4.11
C LEU A 42 -7.89 -2.41 -3.95
N MET A 43 -7.92 -1.64 -5.05
CA MET A 43 -8.53 -0.31 -5.07
C MET A 43 -10.02 -0.36 -4.76
N GLU A 44 -10.77 -1.27 -5.38
CA GLU A 44 -12.20 -1.46 -5.09
C GLU A 44 -12.44 -1.85 -3.63
N LEU A 45 -11.62 -2.74 -3.07
CA LEU A 45 -11.68 -3.09 -1.65
C LEU A 45 -11.37 -1.88 -0.76
N SER A 46 -10.46 -1.01 -1.18
CA SER A 46 -10.19 0.23 -0.46
C SER A 46 -11.35 1.22 -0.52
N PHE A 47 -11.97 1.41 -1.70
CA PHE A 47 -13.18 2.24 -1.84
C PHE A 47 -14.33 1.73 -0.97
N ARG A 48 -14.45 0.42 -0.78
CA ARG A 48 -15.40 -0.21 0.14
C ARG A 48 -15.01 -0.14 1.61
N SER A 49 -13.95 0.60 1.95
CA SER A 49 -13.41 0.71 3.31
C SER A 49 -13.03 -0.65 3.91
N LEU A 50 -12.61 -1.61 3.08
CA LEU A 50 -12.06 -2.89 3.54
C LEU A 50 -10.54 -2.86 3.70
N LEU A 51 -9.89 -1.97 2.96
CA LEU A 51 -8.46 -1.73 3.01
C LEU A 51 -8.18 -0.22 3.08
N ASP A 52 -7.17 0.16 3.83
CA ASP A 52 -6.52 1.47 3.70
C ASP A 52 -5.45 1.44 2.61
N VAL A 53 -5.05 2.61 2.16
CA VAL A 53 -3.97 2.81 1.19
C VAL A 53 -2.84 3.56 1.85
N ARG A 54 -1.61 3.11 1.58
CA ARG A 54 -0.37 3.77 1.98
C ARG A 54 0.44 4.10 0.74
N PHE A 55 0.81 5.36 0.62
CA PHE A 55 1.71 5.85 -0.41
C PHE A 55 3.10 5.97 0.17
N ILE A 56 4.07 5.34 -0.49
CA ILE A 56 5.45 5.28 -0.02
C ILE A 56 6.33 5.91 -1.10
N ILE A 57 7.10 6.93 -0.71
CA ILE A 57 8.12 7.56 -1.56
C ILE A 57 9.49 7.35 -0.91
N GLN A 58 10.50 7.17 -1.75
CA GLN A 58 11.87 6.95 -1.32
C GLN A 58 12.79 8.01 -1.94
N CYS A 59 13.91 8.30 -1.30
CA CYS A 59 14.96 9.10 -1.92
C CYS A 59 15.90 8.24 -2.78
N ASP A 60 16.66 8.87 -3.67
CA ASP A 60 17.60 8.24 -4.60
C ASP A 60 19.05 8.24 -4.09
N ASN A 61 19.24 8.12 -2.78
CA ASN A 61 20.58 8.10 -2.20
C ASN A 61 21.41 6.96 -2.82
N GLU A 62 22.66 7.26 -3.19
CA GLU A 62 23.56 6.29 -3.82
C GLU A 62 23.93 5.14 -2.89
N ASP A 63 23.95 5.40 -1.58
CA ASP A 63 24.13 4.39 -0.56
C ASP A 63 22.79 3.70 -0.25
N PRO A 64 22.63 2.40 -0.59
CA PRO A 64 21.38 1.66 -0.35
C PRO A 64 20.96 1.63 1.12
N ASP A 65 21.93 1.73 2.04
CA ASP A 65 21.67 1.71 3.49
C ASP A 65 21.17 3.06 4.01
N LEU A 66 21.26 4.12 3.19
CA LEU A 66 20.82 5.50 3.53
C LEU A 66 19.58 5.94 2.74
N ILE A 67 18.84 4.98 2.15
CA ILE A 67 17.58 5.27 1.47
C ILE A 67 16.47 5.54 2.49
N HIS A 68 16.12 6.80 2.65
CA HIS A 68 14.98 7.22 3.46
C HIS A 68 13.65 6.91 2.75
N SER A 69 12.67 6.42 3.50
CA SER A 69 11.32 6.13 3.04
C SER A 69 10.30 6.89 3.87
N PHE A 70 9.35 7.52 3.20
CA PHE A 70 8.27 8.28 3.83
C PHE A 70 6.92 7.67 3.43
N GLU A 71 6.01 7.56 4.40
CA GLU A 71 4.71 6.91 4.24
C GLU A 71 3.57 7.89 4.50
N PHE A 72 2.53 7.83 3.65
CA PHE A 72 1.38 8.72 3.71
C PHE A 72 0.07 7.94 3.54
N GLU A 73 -0.96 8.32 4.29
CA GLU A 73 -2.31 7.75 4.20
C GLU A 73 -3.14 8.33 3.06
N LYS A 74 -2.77 9.53 2.61
CA LYS A 74 -3.51 10.31 1.61
C LYS A 74 -2.54 10.82 0.55
N ASP A 75 -2.97 10.79 -0.69
CA ASP A 75 -2.27 11.36 -1.83
C ASP A 75 -2.04 12.86 -1.68
N ASP A 76 -3.00 13.59 -1.10
CA ASP A 76 -2.87 15.02 -0.78
C ASP A 76 -1.70 15.31 0.17
N ASN A 77 -1.47 14.42 1.15
CA ASN A 77 -0.36 14.57 2.10
C ASN A 77 0.99 14.33 1.40
N LEU A 78 1.07 13.31 0.54
CA LEU A 78 2.23 13.04 -0.29
C LEU A 78 2.54 14.22 -1.23
N ALA A 79 1.53 14.72 -1.94
CA ALA A 79 1.68 15.84 -2.85
C ALA A 79 2.14 17.10 -2.12
N SER A 80 1.58 17.36 -0.94
CA SER A 80 1.98 18.48 -0.08
C SER A 80 3.42 18.33 0.41
N PHE A 81 3.84 17.12 0.77
CA PHE A 81 5.21 16.82 1.17
C PHE A 81 6.20 17.11 0.03
N ILE A 82 5.96 16.56 -1.17
CA ILE A 82 6.83 16.77 -2.34
C ILE A 82 6.94 18.25 -2.69
N ARG A 83 5.83 19.00 -2.65
CA ARG A 83 5.83 20.44 -2.91
C ARG A 83 6.63 21.22 -1.86
N LYS A 84 6.45 20.88 -0.58
CA LYS A 84 7.12 21.56 0.55
C LYS A 84 8.63 21.32 0.54
N THR A 85 9.07 20.11 0.18
CA THR A 85 10.49 19.78 0.12
C THR A 85 11.11 20.05 -1.24
N HIS A 86 10.35 20.59 -2.20
CA HIS A 86 10.78 20.80 -3.58
C HIS A 86 11.34 19.55 -4.26
N GLY A 87 10.80 18.37 -3.92
CA GLY A 87 11.26 17.09 -4.45
C GLY A 87 12.58 16.60 -3.85
N ILE A 88 13.05 17.19 -2.75
CA ILE A 88 14.30 16.81 -2.07
C ILE A 88 14.00 16.07 -0.76
N CYS A 89 14.84 15.10 -0.42
CA CYS A 89 14.78 14.40 0.85
C CYS A 89 15.25 15.32 1.98
N PRO A 90 14.44 15.56 3.03
CA PRO A 90 14.82 16.45 4.12
C PRO A 90 15.94 15.90 5.02
N GLU A 91 16.22 14.58 4.95
CA GLU A 91 17.20 13.90 5.81
C GLU A 91 18.60 13.83 5.19
N CYS A 92 18.69 13.64 3.86
CA CYS A 92 19.97 13.45 3.17
C CYS A 92 20.21 14.36 1.96
N ASN A 93 19.27 15.26 1.64
CA ASN A 93 19.31 16.14 0.47
C ASN A 93 19.38 15.45 -0.91
N SER A 94 19.23 14.13 -0.98
CA SER A 94 19.04 13.39 -2.24
C SER A 94 17.66 13.68 -2.86
N GLU A 95 17.48 13.42 -4.15
CA GLU A 95 16.18 13.62 -4.81
C GLU A 95 15.15 12.58 -4.35
N LEU A 96 13.87 12.96 -4.35
CA LEU A 96 12.77 12.03 -4.13
C LEU A 96 12.38 11.37 -5.46
N ILE A 97 12.23 10.04 -5.45
CA ILE A 97 11.87 9.26 -6.64
C ILE A 97 10.36 9.37 -6.91
N THR A 98 9.93 10.52 -7.41
CA THR A 98 8.51 10.81 -7.69
C THR A 98 7.93 9.97 -8.82
N SER A 99 8.78 9.43 -9.71
CA SER A 99 8.39 8.53 -10.81
C SER A 99 8.05 7.10 -10.34
N ASN A 100 8.39 6.75 -9.10
CA ASN A 100 8.22 5.40 -8.55
C ASN A 100 7.60 5.42 -7.15
N ILE A 101 6.52 6.16 -6.99
CA ILE A 101 5.70 6.12 -5.78
C ILE A 101 5.09 4.72 -5.65
N ARG A 102 5.38 4.05 -4.53
CA ARG A 102 4.85 2.72 -4.24
C ARG A 102 3.52 2.84 -3.52
N VAL A 103 2.60 1.96 -3.86
CA VAL A 103 1.29 1.85 -3.21
C VAL A 103 1.21 0.53 -2.49
N ALA A 104 0.90 0.58 -1.19
CA ALA A 104 0.60 -0.56 -0.36
C ALA A 104 -0.84 -0.47 0.16
N PHE A 105 -1.43 -1.63 0.43
CA PHE A 105 -2.78 -1.73 0.99
C PHE A 105 -2.68 -2.28 2.40
N VAL A 106 -3.38 -1.67 3.34
CA VAL A 106 -3.35 -2.04 4.76
C VAL A 106 -4.72 -2.58 5.15
N ARG A 107 -4.76 -3.67 5.91
CA ARG A 107 -6.03 -4.14 6.45
C ARG A 107 -6.53 -3.17 7.51
N LYS A 108 -7.77 -2.68 7.35
CA LYS A 108 -8.45 -1.91 8.39
C LYS A 108 -8.74 -2.78 9.60
N GLU A 109 -8.55 -2.20 10.78
CA GLU A 109 -9.14 -2.73 11.99
C GLU A 109 -10.62 -2.39 11.98
N PHE A 110 -11.47 -3.40 12.04
CA PHE A 110 -12.90 -3.20 12.28
C PHE A 110 -13.12 -3.34 13.77
N GLU A 111 -13.55 -2.27 14.43
CA GLU A 111 -14.14 -2.38 15.75
C GLU A 111 -15.40 -3.24 15.59
N TYR A 112 -15.31 -4.52 15.97
CA TYR A 112 -16.49 -5.32 16.20
C TYR A 112 -17.19 -4.74 17.44
N GLN A 113 -18.08 -3.77 17.24
CA GLN A 113 -19.20 -3.60 18.15
C GLN A 113 -20.11 -4.80 17.92
N GLY A 114 -19.79 -5.91 18.58
CA GLY A 114 -20.67 -7.06 18.61
C GLY A 114 -22.00 -6.61 19.18
N GLU A 115 -23.06 -6.69 18.39
CA GLU A 115 -24.38 -6.82 18.97
C GLU A 115 -24.35 -8.12 19.79
N LEU A 116 -24.27 -7.96 21.11
CA LEU A 116 -24.65 -8.99 22.07
C LEU A 116 -26.16 -9.24 21.91
N HIS A 117 -26.55 -9.94 20.85
CA HIS A 117 -27.86 -10.58 20.79
C HIS A 117 -27.68 -12.02 21.25
N GLY A 118 -27.76 -12.17 22.58
CA GLY A 118 -28.16 -13.41 23.23
C GLY A 118 -29.67 -13.64 23.11
#